data_AF-A0A2G9TCL5-F1
#
_entry.id   AF-A0A2G9TCL5-F1
#
_cell.length_a   1.000
_cell.length_b   1.000
_cell.length_c   1.000
_cell.angle_alpha   90.00
_cell.angle_beta   90.00
_cell.angle_gamma   90.00
#
_symmetry.space_group_name_H-M   'P 1'
#
loop_
_entity.id
_entity.type
_entity.pdbx_description
1 polymer ?
#
loop_
_entity_poly.entity_id
_entity_poly.type
_entity_poly.pdbx_seq_one_letter_code
_entity_poly.pdbx_strand_id
1 'polypeptide(L)'
;MYPDPASEHPEAVKRAFVRCIMASSKIKQERTVGEFSLSSAIESRDVRILVVDIAEDLAPYVLCEAFHRQMYGESYLWILPGYHSTAWMGVGAANCTTEDMNLVLEGHFAVEFALVRKDNRTHVIGGKRANYIWAELGRESPNIFQGYLYDGLWTLAIALSQALGANASFSHMKLLSAINNSSFEGVTGRVRFENNERLGLVDIRQWKNGAYDDVGYYDGASDVFSMKTDLG
;
A
#
# COMPACT_ATOMS: atom_id res chain seq x y z
N MET A 1 -17.21 37.08 -36.38
CA MET A 1 -17.76 35.79 -35.89
C MET A 1 -16.55 34.95 -35.52
N TYR A 2 -16.15 35.02 -34.25
CA TYR A 2 -15.01 34.24 -33.73
C TYR A 2 -15.47 32.79 -33.55
N PRO A 3 -14.68 31.79 -33.97
CA PRO A 3 -15.01 30.41 -33.67
C PRO A 3 -14.79 30.12 -32.18
N ASP A 4 -15.69 29.32 -31.64
CA ASP A 4 -15.81 28.90 -30.24
C ASP A 4 -14.62 28.00 -29.82
N PRO A 5 -13.88 28.32 -28.73
CA PRO A 5 -12.74 27.52 -28.27
C PRO A 5 -13.13 26.14 -27.72
N ALA A 6 -14.41 25.83 -27.58
CA ALA A 6 -14.88 24.61 -26.92
C ALA A 6 -14.95 23.35 -27.82
N SER A 7 -14.51 23.42 -29.08
CA SER A 7 -14.72 22.32 -30.05
C SER A 7 -13.56 21.35 -30.26
N GLU A 8 -12.41 21.51 -29.58
CA GLU A 8 -11.23 20.63 -29.75
C GLU A 8 -10.96 19.66 -28.57
N HIS A 9 -11.87 19.53 -27.61
CA HIS A 9 -11.61 18.79 -26.38
C HIS A 9 -12.02 17.29 -26.25
N PRO A 10 -12.68 16.59 -27.20
CA PRO A 10 -12.96 15.16 -27.00
C PRO A 10 -11.86 14.19 -27.50
N GLU A 11 -10.98 14.60 -28.42
CA GLU A 11 -9.93 13.73 -29.02
C GLU A 11 -8.57 13.87 -28.31
N ALA A 12 -8.24 15.06 -27.79
CA ALA A 12 -6.98 15.31 -27.09
C ALA A 12 -6.91 14.61 -25.72
N VAL A 13 -8.06 14.47 -25.02
CA VAL A 13 -8.15 13.80 -23.71
C VAL A 13 -8.09 12.27 -23.84
N LYS A 14 -8.34 11.72 -25.04
CA LYS A 14 -8.27 10.26 -25.31
C LYS A 14 -6.86 9.75 -25.67
N ARG A 15 -5.85 10.62 -25.76
CA ARG A 15 -4.47 10.25 -26.11
C ARG A 15 -3.45 10.33 -24.97
N ALA A 16 -3.90 10.34 -23.72
CA ALA A 16 -3.03 9.99 -22.60
C ALA A 16 -3.18 8.49 -22.30
N PHE A 17 -2.70 7.62 -23.21
CA PHE A 17 -2.51 6.22 -22.88
C PHE A 17 -1.31 6.14 -21.92
N VAL A 18 -1.58 6.31 -20.62
CA VAL A 18 -0.65 5.91 -19.57
C VAL A 18 -0.50 4.40 -19.69
N ARG A 19 0.57 3.96 -20.34
CA ARG A 19 0.95 2.55 -20.36
C ARG A 19 1.57 2.25 -19.01
N CYS A 20 0.77 1.71 -18.11
CA CYS A 20 1.24 1.11 -16.88
C CYS A 20 1.68 -0.34 -17.19
N ILE A 21 2.90 -0.71 -16.82
CA ILE A 21 3.29 -2.12 -16.75
C ILE A 21 3.36 -2.47 -15.27
N MET A 22 2.53 -3.42 -14.84
CA MET A 22 2.82 -4.15 -13.61
C MET A 22 4.01 -5.05 -13.91
N ALA A 23 5.19 -4.61 -13.51
CA ALA A 23 6.37 -5.44 -13.54
C ALA A 23 6.33 -6.28 -12.25
N SER A 24 5.54 -7.36 -12.27
CA SER A 24 5.78 -8.43 -11.32
C SER A 24 7.06 -9.13 -11.77
N SER A 25 8.05 -9.12 -10.90
CA SER A 25 9.27 -9.88 -11.08
C SER A 25 8.97 -11.39 -11.08
N LYS A 26 8.42 -11.93 -12.17
CA LYS A 26 8.89 -13.24 -12.64
C LYS A 26 10.25 -13.02 -13.29
N ILE A 27 11.20 -12.54 -12.47
CA ILE A 27 12.61 -12.55 -12.79
C ILE A 27 12.93 -14.02 -13.01
N LYS A 28 13.23 -14.38 -14.26
CA LYS A 28 13.87 -15.67 -14.51
C LYS A 28 15.14 -15.64 -13.69
N GLN A 29 15.18 -16.46 -12.64
CA GLN A 29 16.38 -16.82 -11.93
C GLN A 29 17.26 -17.63 -12.90
N GLU A 30 17.76 -17.01 -13.95
CA GLU A 30 18.88 -17.54 -14.70
C GLU A 30 20.07 -17.45 -13.75
N ARG A 31 20.64 -18.62 -13.48
CA ARG A 31 21.62 -18.91 -12.42
C ARG A 31 22.95 -18.19 -12.66
N THR A 32 22.99 -16.88 -12.52
CA THR A 32 24.22 -16.10 -12.45
C THR A 32 23.90 -14.76 -11.80
N VAL A 33 24.47 -14.53 -10.61
CA VAL A 33 24.60 -13.20 -10.02
C VAL A 33 25.41 -12.37 -11.02
N GLY A 34 24.77 -11.51 -11.82
CA GLY A 34 25.50 -10.73 -12.83
C GLY A 34 24.70 -9.97 -13.87
N GLU A 35 23.43 -10.28 -14.14
CA GLU A 35 22.67 -9.56 -15.18
C GLU A 35 21.20 -9.42 -14.78
N PHE A 36 20.88 -8.37 -14.03
CA PHE A 36 19.51 -7.87 -13.89
C PHE A 36 19.30 -6.85 -15.00
N SER A 37 18.27 -7.03 -15.83
CA SER A 37 17.97 -6.09 -16.90
C SER A 37 16.48 -5.78 -16.92
N LEU A 38 16.13 -4.49 -16.85
CA LEU A 38 14.78 -4.04 -17.17
C LEU A 38 14.50 -4.40 -18.64
N SER A 39 13.36 -5.03 -18.90
CA SER A 39 13.07 -5.54 -20.25
C SER A 39 13.03 -4.39 -21.26
N SER A 40 13.68 -4.56 -22.41
CA SER A 40 13.62 -3.62 -23.55
C SER A 40 12.19 -3.33 -24.05
N ALA A 41 11.24 -4.20 -23.68
CA ALA A 41 9.81 -3.98 -23.90
C ALA A 41 9.27 -2.74 -23.18
N ILE A 42 9.83 -2.34 -22.04
CA ILE A 42 9.43 -1.14 -21.28
C ILE A 42 9.82 0.13 -22.06
N GLU A 43 11.04 0.16 -22.60
CA GLU A 43 11.56 1.29 -23.40
C GLU A 43 10.81 1.43 -24.72
N SER A 44 10.61 0.32 -25.45
CA SER A 44 9.91 0.34 -26.76
C SER A 44 8.46 0.81 -26.68
N ARG A 45 7.89 0.91 -25.47
CA ARG A 45 6.48 1.22 -25.23
C ARG A 45 6.25 2.58 -24.61
N ASP A 46 7.29 3.39 -24.38
CA ASP A 46 7.21 4.71 -23.74
C ASP A 46 6.43 4.67 -22.41
N VAL A 47 6.82 3.73 -21.54
CA VAL A 47 6.18 3.51 -20.24
C VAL A 47 6.66 4.59 -19.26
N ARG A 48 5.71 5.33 -18.68
CA ARG A 48 5.99 6.44 -17.76
C ARG A 48 5.51 6.21 -16.33
N ILE A 49 4.65 5.21 -16.11
CA ILE A 49 4.21 4.79 -14.78
C ILE A 49 4.59 3.34 -14.56
N LEU A 50 5.34 3.09 -13.49
CA LEU A 50 5.89 1.80 -13.14
C LEU A 50 5.31 1.36 -11.80
N VAL A 51 4.56 0.26 -11.82
CA VAL A 51 4.11 -0.43 -10.60
C VAL A 51 4.96 -1.67 -10.46
N VAL A 52 5.81 -1.69 -9.45
CA VAL A 52 6.86 -2.70 -9.30
C VAL A 52 6.69 -3.43 -7.98
N ASP A 53 6.67 -4.75 -8.06
CA ASP A 53 6.74 -5.65 -6.91
C ASP A 53 8.09 -6.37 -6.95
N ILE A 54 8.94 -6.07 -5.97
CA ILE A 54 10.34 -6.47 -5.92
C ILE A 54 10.80 -6.69 -4.49
N ALA A 55 11.61 -7.71 -4.26
CA ALA A 55 12.22 -7.98 -2.96
C ALA A 55 13.34 -6.96 -2.62
N GLU A 56 13.57 -6.70 -1.34
CA GLU A 56 14.56 -5.70 -0.86
C GLU A 56 15.97 -5.95 -1.38
N ASP A 57 16.37 -7.22 -1.48
CA ASP A 57 17.70 -7.62 -1.95
C ASP A 57 17.90 -7.39 -3.44
N LEU A 58 16.81 -7.30 -4.21
CA LEU A 58 16.82 -7.06 -5.65
C LEU A 58 16.60 -5.59 -6.02
N ALA A 59 15.99 -4.80 -5.13
CA ALA A 59 15.67 -3.40 -5.37
C ALA A 59 16.89 -2.56 -5.80
N PRO A 60 18.10 -2.71 -5.18
CA PRO A 60 19.27 -1.95 -5.60
C PRO A 60 19.68 -2.19 -7.06
N TYR A 61 19.57 -3.44 -7.55
CA TYR A 61 19.97 -3.75 -8.92
C TYR A 61 18.98 -3.19 -9.96
N VAL A 62 17.69 -3.24 -9.66
CA VAL A 62 16.65 -2.74 -10.57
C VAL A 62 16.65 -1.22 -10.66
N LEU A 63 16.84 -0.52 -9.54
CA LEU A 63 16.95 0.92 -9.56
C LEU A 63 18.26 1.38 -10.22
N CYS A 64 19.36 0.64 -10.10
CA CYS A 64 20.59 0.93 -10.83
C CYS A 64 20.39 0.82 -12.35
N GLU A 65 19.67 -0.21 -12.82
CA GLU A 65 19.26 -0.31 -14.23
C GLU A 65 18.36 0.85 -14.66
N ALA A 66 17.42 1.27 -13.81
CA ALA A 66 16.55 2.40 -14.09
C ALA A 66 17.33 3.71 -14.21
N PHE A 67 18.35 3.91 -13.37
CA PHE A 67 19.25 5.05 -13.42
C PHE A 67 20.01 5.12 -14.76
N HIS A 68 20.65 4.02 -15.17
CA HIS A 68 21.39 3.96 -16.45
C HIS A 68 20.49 4.21 -17.66
N ARG A 69 19.19 3.90 -17.55
CA ARG A 69 18.16 4.13 -18.57
C ARG A 69 17.44 5.46 -18.44
N GLN A 70 17.87 6.32 -17.50
CA GLN A 70 17.27 7.64 -17.25
C GLN A 70 15.76 7.58 -16.94
N MET A 71 15.33 6.53 -16.24
CA MET A 71 13.94 6.29 -15.87
C MET A 71 13.59 6.94 -14.53
N TYR A 72 13.88 8.23 -14.38
CA TYR A 72 13.66 8.98 -13.14
C TYR A 72 13.32 10.46 -13.42
N GLY A 73 13.06 11.23 -12.36
CA GLY A 73 12.66 12.63 -12.47
C GLY A 73 11.21 12.81 -12.93
N GLU A 74 10.86 14.04 -13.34
CA GLU A 74 9.46 14.46 -13.59
C GLU A 74 8.73 13.67 -14.69
N SER A 75 9.47 12.95 -15.53
CA SER A 75 8.91 12.16 -16.62
C SER A 75 8.53 10.73 -16.21
N TYR A 76 8.89 10.26 -15.01
CA TYR A 76 8.64 8.88 -14.58
C TYR A 76 8.03 8.83 -13.18
N LEU A 77 7.02 7.98 -13.03
CA LEU A 77 6.37 7.70 -11.76
C LEU A 77 6.63 6.26 -11.35
N TRP A 78 7.23 6.09 -10.18
CA TRP A 78 7.44 4.78 -9.56
C TRP A 78 6.45 4.56 -8.41
N ILE A 79 5.83 3.40 -8.39
CA ILE A 79 4.97 2.91 -7.31
C ILE A 79 5.60 1.60 -6.81
N LEU A 80 6.10 1.64 -5.57
CA LEU A 80 6.82 0.56 -4.92
C LEU A 80 6.01 0.00 -3.73
N PRO A 81 6.33 -1.20 -3.25
CA PRO A 81 5.70 -1.75 -2.06
C PRO A 81 6.21 -1.03 -0.80
N GLY A 82 5.30 -0.58 0.07
CA GLY A 82 5.65 0.15 1.29
C GLY A 82 6.01 -0.72 2.50
N TYR A 83 5.73 -2.03 2.43
CA TYR A 83 6.01 -2.97 3.53
C TYR A 83 7.49 -3.30 3.73
N HIS A 84 8.36 -2.74 2.88
CA HIS A 84 9.81 -2.91 2.99
C HIS A 84 10.43 -1.99 4.05
N SER A 85 11.51 -2.46 4.66
CA SER A 85 12.38 -1.59 5.45
C SER A 85 12.96 -0.49 4.56
N THR A 86 13.34 0.66 5.13
CA THR A 86 14.08 1.69 4.36
C THR A 86 15.59 1.41 4.33
N ALA A 87 16.06 0.32 4.94
CA ALA A 87 17.49 0.04 5.10
C ALA A 87 18.19 -0.23 3.76
N TRP A 88 17.48 -0.81 2.79
CA TRP A 88 18.02 -1.09 1.45
C TRP A 88 18.22 0.19 0.61
N MET A 89 17.52 1.28 0.91
CA MET A 89 17.59 2.53 0.13
C MET A 89 18.94 3.25 0.27
N GLY A 90 19.70 2.95 1.33
CA GLY A 90 21.07 3.47 1.52
C GLY A 90 22.15 2.60 0.89
N VAL A 91 21.80 1.48 0.26
CA VAL A 91 22.73 0.48 -0.25
C VAL A 91 22.88 0.65 -1.76
N GLY A 92 24.09 0.99 -2.20
CA GLY A 92 24.43 1.00 -3.63
C GLY A 92 24.48 -0.40 -4.23
N ALA A 93 24.41 -0.47 -5.56
CA ALA A 93 24.64 -1.71 -6.33
C ALA A 93 25.99 -1.65 -7.04
N ALA A 94 26.45 -2.77 -7.60
CA ALA A 94 27.61 -2.75 -8.49
C ALA A 94 27.33 -1.76 -9.63
N ASN A 95 28.23 -0.78 -9.84
CA ASN A 95 28.14 0.29 -10.84
C ASN A 95 27.08 1.40 -10.60
N CYS A 96 26.53 1.54 -9.40
CA CYS A 96 25.74 2.72 -9.01
C CYS A 96 26.06 3.16 -7.58
N THR A 97 26.22 4.46 -7.35
CA THR A 97 26.37 5.01 -5.99
C THR A 97 25.01 5.17 -5.31
N THR A 98 25.00 5.42 -3.99
CA THR A 98 23.75 5.74 -3.28
C THR A 98 23.08 7.01 -3.83
N GLU A 99 23.85 7.97 -4.32
CA GLU A 99 23.34 9.20 -4.95
C GLU A 99 22.63 8.91 -6.27
N ASP A 100 23.18 8.04 -7.12
CA ASP A 100 22.55 7.60 -8.38
C ASP A 100 21.18 6.98 -8.11
N MET A 101 21.11 6.16 -7.06
CA MET A 101 19.91 5.45 -6.64
C MET A 101 18.84 6.40 -6.08
N ASN A 102 19.27 7.40 -5.31
CA ASN A 102 18.39 8.42 -4.77
C ASN A 102 17.68 9.24 -5.85
N LEU A 103 18.30 9.42 -7.03
CA LEU A 103 17.63 10.09 -8.16
C LEU A 103 16.40 9.31 -8.65
N VAL A 104 16.45 7.98 -8.62
CA VAL A 104 15.31 7.12 -9.01
C VAL A 104 14.26 7.04 -7.90
N LEU A 105 14.71 7.01 -6.64
CA LEU A 105 13.82 6.97 -5.48
C LEU A 105 13.07 8.29 -5.26
N GLU A 106 13.65 9.44 -5.60
CA GLU A 106 13.01 10.72 -5.31
C GLU A 106 11.63 10.84 -5.96
N GLY A 107 10.62 11.13 -5.14
CA GLY A 107 9.23 11.32 -5.58
C GLY A 107 8.42 10.04 -5.80
N HIS A 108 8.99 8.84 -5.61
CA HIS A 108 8.23 7.60 -5.74
C HIS A 108 7.12 7.49 -4.70
N PHE A 109 6.05 6.78 -5.05
CA PHE A 109 4.99 6.42 -4.11
C PHE A 109 5.21 5.03 -3.55
N ALA A 110 4.91 4.87 -2.27
CA ALA A 110 4.81 3.59 -1.61
C ALA A 110 3.36 3.33 -1.21
N VAL A 111 2.89 2.12 -1.47
CA VAL A 111 1.55 1.66 -1.08
C VAL A 111 1.70 0.50 -0.10
N GLU A 112 1.01 0.59 1.04
CA GLU A 112 1.03 -0.44 2.07
C GLU A 112 -0.29 -0.53 2.84
N PHE A 113 -0.50 -1.61 3.59
CA PHE A 113 -1.62 -1.66 4.52
C PHE A 113 -1.33 -0.80 5.76
N ALA A 114 -2.33 -0.07 6.25
CA ALA A 114 -2.17 0.73 7.45
C ALA A 114 -2.14 -0.15 8.71
N LEU A 115 -1.24 0.17 9.65
CA LEU A 115 -1.16 -0.49 10.94
C LEU A 115 -2.15 0.05 11.98
N VAL A 116 -2.60 1.30 11.79
CA VAL A 116 -3.43 2.05 12.73
C VAL A 116 -4.48 2.86 11.96
N ARG A 117 -5.64 3.07 12.58
CA ARG A 117 -6.69 3.95 12.05
C ARG A 117 -6.23 5.40 11.88
N LYS A 118 -6.91 6.18 11.03
CA LYS A 118 -6.53 7.57 10.71
C LYS A 118 -7.08 8.64 11.66
N ASP A 119 -7.88 8.25 12.64
CA ASP A 119 -8.41 9.14 13.67
C ASP A 119 -8.16 8.59 15.09
N ASN A 120 -8.07 9.48 16.08
CA ASN A 120 -7.77 9.09 17.46
C ASN A 120 -8.97 9.28 18.42
N ARG A 121 -10.13 9.71 17.91
CA ARG A 121 -11.30 10.09 18.75
C ARG A 121 -12.42 9.07 18.72
N THR A 122 -12.44 8.18 17.73
CA THR A 122 -13.49 7.17 17.62
C THR A 122 -13.48 6.24 18.82
N HIS A 123 -14.68 5.96 19.32
CA HIS A 123 -14.88 4.92 20.33
C HIS A 123 -14.92 3.58 19.61
N VAL A 124 -14.03 2.69 20.02
CA VAL A 124 -13.91 1.35 19.46
C VAL A 124 -14.81 0.36 20.21
N ILE A 125 -14.87 -0.88 19.73
CA ILE A 125 -15.46 -2.01 20.44
C ILE A 125 -14.99 -2.02 21.92
N GLY A 126 -15.94 -2.16 22.85
CA GLY A 126 -15.68 -1.99 24.29
C GLY A 126 -15.83 -0.56 24.82
N GLY A 127 -16.15 0.42 23.98
CA GLY A 127 -16.60 1.76 24.39
C GLY A 127 -15.49 2.72 24.86
N LYS A 128 -14.23 2.37 24.66
CA LYS A 128 -13.08 3.25 24.92
C LYS A 128 -12.64 3.95 23.63
N ARG A 129 -11.93 5.07 23.75
CA ARG A 129 -11.32 5.71 22.57
C ARG A 129 -10.17 4.86 22.03
N ALA A 130 -10.00 4.85 20.71
CA ALA A 130 -8.94 4.09 20.05
C ALA A 130 -7.54 4.43 20.60
N ASN A 131 -7.25 5.71 20.86
CA ASN A 131 -5.96 6.13 21.38
C ASN A 131 -5.68 5.65 22.81
N TYR A 132 -6.73 5.50 23.62
CA TYR A 132 -6.61 4.95 24.97
C TYR A 132 -6.21 3.47 24.88
N ILE A 133 -6.90 2.69 24.05
CA ILE A 133 -6.56 1.27 23.84
C ILE A 133 -5.17 1.13 23.23
N TRP A 134 -4.81 1.98 22.26
CA TRP A 134 -3.48 1.95 21.64
C TRP A 134 -2.36 2.18 22.65
N ALA A 135 -2.57 3.10 23.60
CA ALA A 135 -1.62 3.33 24.69
C ALA A 135 -1.51 2.14 25.65
N GLU A 136 -2.60 1.40 25.89
CA GLU A 136 -2.56 0.16 26.67
C GLU A 136 -1.80 -0.94 25.91
N LEU A 137 -2.12 -1.17 24.64
CA LEU A 137 -1.43 -2.16 23.81
C LEU A 137 0.08 -1.91 23.77
N GLY A 138 0.50 -0.66 23.55
CA GLY A 138 1.92 -0.29 23.51
C GLY A 138 2.67 -0.47 24.84
N ARG A 139 1.97 -0.57 25.97
CA ARG A 139 2.58 -0.95 27.26
C ARG A 139 2.80 -2.45 27.37
N GLU A 140 1.91 -3.24 26.80
CA GLU A 140 1.95 -4.70 26.85
C GLU A 140 2.92 -5.29 25.81
N SER A 141 3.03 -4.67 24.62
CA SER A 141 3.88 -5.15 23.54
C SER A 141 4.44 -4.03 22.68
N PRO A 142 5.72 -4.09 22.27
CA PRO A 142 6.24 -3.20 21.24
C PRO A 142 5.90 -3.69 19.81
N ASN A 143 5.13 -4.77 19.65
CA ASN A 143 4.87 -5.37 18.35
C ASN A 143 3.91 -4.50 17.51
N ILE A 144 4.32 -4.18 16.28
CA ILE A 144 3.56 -3.32 15.36
C ILE A 144 2.18 -3.90 14.97
N PHE A 145 1.99 -5.22 15.07
CA PHE A 145 0.74 -5.92 14.72
C PHE A 145 -0.25 -6.05 15.89
N GLN A 146 0.04 -5.49 17.06
CA GLN A 146 -0.82 -5.58 18.25
C GLN A 146 -2.27 -5.13 18.00
N GLY A 147 -2.47 -4.14 17.13
CA GLY A 147 -3.81 -3.67 16.75
C GLY A 147 -4.62 -4.73 16.00
N TYR A 148 -3.99 -5.38 15.02
CA TYR A 148 -4.62 -6.44 14.25
C TYR A 148 -4.94 -7.64 15.13
N LEU A 149 -4.08 -7.98 16.10
CA LEU A 149 -4.36 -9.01 17.08
C LEU A 149 -5.58 -8.66 17.94
N TYR A 150 -5.63 -7.43 18.47
CA TYR A 150 -6.76 -6.94 19.27
C TYR A 150 -8.08 -7.00 18.49
N ASP A 151 -8.11 -6.46 17.28
CA ASP A 151 -9.31 -6.47 16.43
C ASP A 151 -9.68 -7.89 15.97
N GLY A 152 -8.70 -8.77 15.76
CA GLY A 152 -8.90 -10.19 15.45
C GLY A 152 -9.57 -10.97 16.58
N LEU A 153 -9.15 -10.73 17.84
CA LEU A 153 -9.76 -11.36 19.01
C LEU A 153 -11.20 -10.90 19.22
N TRP A 154 -11.49 -9.62 19.00
CA TRP A 154 -12.87 -9.11 19.04
C TRP A 154 -13.74 -9.71 17.94
N THR A 155 -13.21 -9.82 16.73
CA THR A 155 -13.90 -10.48 15.61
C THR A 155 -14.26 -11.91 15.97
N LEU A 156 -13.31 -12.67 16.52
CA LEU A 156 -13.53 -14.05 16.95
C LEU A 156 -14.58 -14.13 18.06
N ALA A 157 -14.52 -13.25 19.07
CA ALA A 157 -15.48 -13.23 20.18
C ALA A 157 -16.91 -12.95 19.69
N ILE A 158 -17.07 -11.97 18.79
CA ILE A 158 -18.35 -11.62 18.17
C ILE A 158 -18.87 -12.82 17.36
N ALA A 159 -18.04 -13.38 16.49
CA ALA A 159 -18.44 -14.49 15.64
C ALA A 159 -18.81 -15.75 16.44
N LEU A 160 -18.03 -16.08 17.47
CA LEU A 160 -18.30 -17.21 18.34
C LEU A 160 -19.61 -17.03 19.11
N SER A 161 -19.90 -15.82 19.60
CA SER A 161 -21.16 -15.52 20.30
C SER A 161 -22.40 -15.77 19.43
N GLN A 162 -22.27 -15.60 18.10
CA GLN A 162 -23.34 -15.86 17.14
C GLN A 162 -23.37 -17.32 16.66
N ALA A 163 -22.22 -17.99 16.66
CA ALA A 163 -22.08 -19.38 16.22
C ALA A 163 -22.51 -20.40 17.27
N LEU A 164 -22.47 -20.02 18.55
CA LEU A 164 -22.89 -20.86 19.66
C LEU A 164 -24.42 -20.93 19.75
N GLY A 165 -24.97 -22.13 19.57
CA GLY A 165 -26.39 -22.43 19.80
C GLY A 165 -26.68 -22.79 21.25
N ALA A 166 -27.93 -23.17 21.52
CA ALA A 166 -28.32 -23.77 22.80
C ALA A 166 -27.43 -24.99 23.13
N ASN A 167 -27.14 -25.19 24.41
CA ASN A 167 -26.25 -26.24 24.94
C ASN A 167 -24.80 -26.18 24.40
N ALA A 168 -24.28 -24.99 24.07
CA ALA A 168 -22.93 -24.79 23.54
C ALA A 168 -22.64 -25.59 22.24
N SER A 169 -23.69 -25.88 21.47
CA SER A 169 -23.54 -26.49 20.15
C SER A 169 -22.85 -25.52 19.20
N PHE A 170 -21.71 -25.95 18.63
CA PHE A 170 -20.93 -25.13 17.71
C PHE A 170 -21.27 -25.45 16.25
N SER A 171 -21.42 -24.41 15.43
CA SER A 171 -21.59 -24.55 13.98
C SER A 171 -20.53 -23.75 13.24
N HIS A 172 -19.67 -24.47 12.48
CA HIS A 172 -18.66 -23.86 11.63
C HIS A 172 -19.27 -22.92 10.57
N MET A 173 -20.37 -23.34 9.95
CA MET A 173 -21.07 -22.52 8.95
C MET A 173 -21.61 -21.21 9.54
N LYS A 174 -22.16 -21.26 10.77
CA LYS A 174 -22.58 -20.04 11.48
C LYS A 174 -21.40 -19.16 11.85
N LEU A 175 -20.26 -19.75 12.23
CA LEU A 175 -19.05 -18.98 12.54
C LEU A 175 -18.56 -18.21 11.31
N LEU A 176 -18.42 -18.87 10.15
CA LEU A 176 -18.00 -18.20 8.91
C LEU A 176 -18.99 -17.12 8.49
N SER A 177 -20.30 -17.41 8.58
CA SER A 177 -21.34 -16.41 8.30
C SER A 177 -21.26 -15.21 9.25
N ALA A 178 -20.96 -15.44 10.54
CA ALA A 178 -20.84 -14.39 11.53
C ALA A 178 -19.58 -13.55 11.32
N ILE A 179 -18.46 -14.15 10.91
CA ILE A 179 -17.25 -13.41 10.51
C ILE A 179 -17.56 -12.51 9.30
N ASN A 180 -18.16 -13.07 8.25
CA ASN A 180 -18.49 -12.30 7.04
C ASN A 180 -19.45 -11.14 7.32
N ASN A 181 -20.35 -11.30 8.29
CA ASN A 181 -21.32 -10.26 8.68
C ASN A 181 -20.81 -9.34 9.82
N SER A 182 -19.58 -9.52 10.29
CA SER A 182 -19.00 -8.69 11.35
C SER A 182 -18.68 -7.29 10.82
N SER A 183 -19.15 -6.27 11.53
CA SER A 183 -18.85 -4.86 11.25
C SER A 183 -18.78 -4.08 12.57
N PHE A 184 -17.59 -3.59 12.95
CA PHE A 184 -17.41 -2.77 14.15
C PHE A 184 -16.23 -1.81 14.03
N GLU A 185 -16.17 -0.81 14.91
CA GLU A 185 -15.02 0.11 15.02
C GLU A 185 -13.89 -0.55 15.83
N GLY A 186 -12.77 -0.85 15.19
CA GLY A 186 -11.56 -1.38 15.80
C GLY A 186 -10.46 -0.33 15.98
N VAL A 187 -9.35 -0.73 16.58
CA VAL A 187 -8.19 0.17 16.76
C VAL A 187 -7.41 0.36 15.46
N THR A 188 -7.54 -0.55 14.50
CA THR A 188 -6.94 -0.47 13.16
C THR A 188 -7.91 0.03 12.08
N GLY A 189 -9.05 0.56 12.48
CA GLY A 189 -10.08 1.12 11.60
C GLY A 189 -11.39 0.34 11.72
N ARG A 190 -12.33 0.60 10.81
CA ARG A 190 -13.54 -0.23 10.73
C ARG A 190 -13.13 -1.65 10.33
N VAL A 191 -13.58 -2.64 11.09
CA VAL A 191 -13.35 -4.05 10.83
C VAL A 191 -14.57 -4.58 10.09
N ARG A 192 -14.37 -4.97 8.83
CA ARG A 192 -15.38 -5.55 7.95
C ARG A 192 -14.72 -6.56 7.02
N PHE A 193 -15.48 -7.56 6.59
CA PHE A 193 -15.00 -8.61 5.70
C PHE A 193 -15.83 -8.64 4.41
N GLU A 194 -15.17 -9.02 3.33
CA GLU A 194 -15.79 -9.33 2.04
C GLU A 194 -14.95 -10.40 1.35
N ASN A 195 -15.59 -11.42 0.76
CA ASN A 195 -14.91 -12.51 0.06
C ASN A 195 -13.80 -13.22 0.88
N ASN A 196 -14.00 -13.34 2.20
CA ASN A 196 -13.03 -13.86 3.17
C ASN A 196 -11.77 -13.00 3.40
N GLU A 197 -11.75 -11.77 2.89
CA GLU A 197 -10.69 -10.80 3.14
C GLU A 197 -11.21 -9.68 4.04
N ARG A 198 -10.31 -9.10 4.83
CA ARG A 198 -10.63 -7.89 5.59
C ARG A 198 -10.54 -6.69 4.65
N LEU A 199 -11.59 -5.88 4.64
CA LEU A 199 -11.57 -4.56 4.02
C LEU A 199 -10.81 -3.60 4.96
N GLY A 200 -9.53 -3.40 4.68
CA GLY A 200 -8.61 -2.61 5.50
C GLY A 200 -8.37 -1.20 5.00
N LEU A 201 -7.53 -0.48 5.74
CA LEU A 201 -6.96 0.80 5.33
C LEU A 201 -5.68 0.56 4.53
N VAL A 202 -5.49 1.35 3.48
CA VAL A 202 -4.27 1.36 2.66
C VAL A 202 -3.64 2.74 2.74
N ASP A 203 -2.37 2.79 3.11
CA ASP A 203 -1.58 4.01 3.21
C ASP A 203 -0.85 4.29 1.90
N ILE A 204 -0.83 5.57 1.55
CA ILE A 204 -0.12 6.08 0.37
C ILE A 204 0.87 7.11 0.89
N ARG A 205 2.15 6.80 0.68
CA ARG A 205 3.27 7.61 1.13
C ARG A 205 4.10 8.02 -0.08
N GLN A 206 4.75 9.17 0.00
CA GLN A 206 5.68 9.64 -1.03
C GLN A 206 7.06 9.83 -0.42
N TRP A 207 8.09 9.34 -1.10
CA TRP A 207 9.47 9.58 -0.68
C TRP A 207 9.91 10.96 -1.15
N LYS A 208 10.30 11.81 -0.20
CA LYS A 208 10.78 13.18 -0.44
C LYS A 208 11.92 13.48 0.50
N ASN A 209 13.01 14.02 -0.03
CA ASN A 209 14.15 14.49 0.77
C ASN A 209 14.68 13.46 1.79
N GLY A 210 14.68 12.17 1.43
CA GLY A 210 15.20 11.09 2.27
C GLY A 210 14.23 10.55 3.34
N ALA A 211 12.94 10.90 3.29
CA ALA A 211 11.93 10.38 4.20
C ALA A 211 10.58 10.15 3.48
N TYR A 212 9.72 9.33 4.09
CA TYR A 212 8.35 9.16 3.65
C TYR A 212 7.43 10.20 4.27
N ASP A 213 6.65 10.87 3.42
CA ASP A 213 5.52 11.70 3.80
C ASP A 213 4.20 10.98 3.53
N ASP A 214 3.29 10.97 4.51
CA ASP A 214 1.92 10.49 4.32
C ASP A 214 1.16 11.47 3.41
N VAL A 215 0.78 11.01 2.22
CA VAL A 215 0.04 11.83 1.24
C VAL A 215 -1.43 11.49 1.21
N GLY A 216 -1.82 10.27 1.56
CA GLY A 216 -3.23 9.86 1.56
C GLY A 216 -3.46 8.46 2.07
N TYR A 217 -4.72 8.05 2.09
CA TYR A 217 -5.13 6.71 2.41
C TYR A 217 -6.43 6.34 1.72
N TYR A 218 -6.66 5.04 1.55
CA TYR A 218 -7.92 4.47 1.10
C TYR A 218 -8.53 3.62 2.21
N ASP A 219 -9.82 3.81 2.50
CA ASP A 219 -10.60 2.98 3.41
C ASP A 219 -11.47 2.00 2.62
N GLY A 220 -11.05 0.74 2.58
CA GLY A 220 -11.79 -0.31 1.90
C GLY A 220 -13.13 -0.66 2.55
N ALA A 221 -13.32 -0.39 3.85
CA ALA A 221 -14.58 -0.70 4.52
C ALA A 221 -15.69 0.31 4.18
N SER A 222 -15.28 1.55 3.87
CA SER A 222 -16.16 2.67 3.53
C SER A 222 -16.14 3.04 2.05
N ASP A 223 -15.21 2.49 1.27
CA ASP A 223 -14.92 2.87 -0.13
C ASP A 223 -14.62 4.37 -0.27
N VAL A 224 -13.71 4.86 0.59
CA VAL A 224 -13.34 6.29 0.63
C VAL A 224 -11.86 6.48 0.41
N PHE A 225 -11.52 7.24 -0.62
CA PHE A 225 -10.16 7.71 -0.87
C PHE A 225 -9.97 9.13 -0.31
N SER A 226 -8.94 9.33 0.51
CA SER A 226 -8.61 10.60 1.15
C SER A 226 -7.18 11.01 0.82
N MET A 227 -7.01 12.24 0.31
CA MET A 227 -5.70 12.85 0.07
C MET A 227 -5.49 14.03 1.00
N LYS A 228 -4.24 14.24 1.43
CA LYS A 228 -3.82 15.48 2.07
C LYS A 228 -3.90 16.59 1.01
N THR A 229 -4.72 17.60 1.27
CA THR A 229 -5.00 18.68 0.30
C THR A 229 -3.84 19.66 0.11
N ASP A 230 -2.84 19.61 1.00
CA ASP A 230 -1.65 20.45 0.94
C ASP A 230 -0.43 19.61 0.51
N LEU A 231 -0.36 19.34 -0.80
CA LEU A 231 0.86 18.85 -1.46
C LEU A 231 1.62 20.08 -1.99
N GLY A 232 2.07 20.92 -1.05
CA GLY A 232 2.94 22.06 -1.35
C GLY A 232 4.28 21.60 -1.90
#